data_AF-A0A562PX79-F1
#
_entry.id   AF-A0A562PX79-F1
#
_cell.length_a   1.000
_cell.length_b   1.000
_cell.length_c   1.000
_cell.angle_alpha   90.00
_cell.angle_beta   90.00
_cell.angle_gamma   90.00
#
_symmetry.space_group_name_H-M   'P 1'
#
loop_
_entity.id
_entity.type
_entity.pdbx_description
1 polymer ?
#
loop_
_entity_poly.entity_id
_entity_poly.type
_entity_poly.pdbx_seq_one_letter_code
_entity_poly.pdbx_strand_id
1 'polypeptide(L)'
;MSERPTVIVQKILNPTGEISHCRIQIGSATLPAPFSEGFEPLEARVKKVTGIELTAAEVMAVTAASREQMEREASRLKEVLLPLPSGTVANVEDGLFFWINSRGELVWADCIPGQDDPSQVYPGLITCIGEIDTHELYAISQSIRMWLAIPAFIHVDADWVLRTESDQR
;
A
#
# COMPACT_ATOMS: atom_id res chain seq x y z
N MET A 1 34.93 14.84 17.97
CA MET A 1 33.48 14.59 17.85
C MET A 1 33.34 13.38 16.94
N SER A 2 32.63 12.34 17.35
CA SER A 2 32.41 11.16 16.50
C SER A 2 31.31 11.50 15.49
N GLU A 3 31.62 11.49 14.20
CA GLU A 3 30.60 11.64 13.17
C GLU A 3 29.67 10.42 13.18
N ARG A 4 28.36 10.67 13.00
CA ARG A 4 27.39 9.60 12.80
C ARG A 4 27.76 8.87 11.50
N PRO A 5 27.90 7.53 11.52
CA PRO A 5 28.20 6.79 10.30
C PRO A 5 27.09 6.98 9.27
N THR A 6 27.47 7.07 8.00
CA THR A 6 26.52 7.18 6.90
C THR A 6 25.63 5.93 6.84
N VAL A 7 24.32 6.16 6.77
CA VAL A 7 23.31 5.13 6.55
C VAL A 7 22.85 5.21 5.10
N ILE A 8 22.89 4.11 4.39
CA ILE A 8 22.43 4.02 2.99
C ILE A 8 21.27 3.05 2.93
N VAL A 9 20.11 3.51 2.47
CA VAL A 9 18.92 2.68 2.22
C VAL A 9 18.81 2.42 0.72
N GLN A 10 18.79 1.16 0.32
CA GLN A 10 18.75 0.74 -1.09
C GLN A 10 17.60 -0.21 -1.35
N LYS A 11 16.84 0.03 -2.41
CA LYS A 11 15.79 -0.89 -2.88
C LYS A 11 16.44 -2.13 -3.47
N ILE A 12 15.93 -3.31 -3.11
CA ILE A 12 16.35 -4.59 -3.68
C ILE A 12 15.24 -5.11 -4.57
N LEU A 13 15.58 -5.31 -5.85
CA LEU A 13 14.64 -5.82 -6.83
C LEU A 13 14.68 -7.35 -6.89
N ASN A 14 13.52 -7.97 -7.08
CA ASN A 14 13.42 -9.38 -7.43
C ASN A 14 13.73 -9.60 -8.93
N PRO A 15 13.82 -10.85 -9.41
CA PRO A 15 14.13 -11.14 -10.82
C PRO A 15 13.12 -10.57 -11.83
N THR A 16 11.88 -10.27 -11.40
CA THR A 16 10.87 -9.63 -12.25
C THR A 16 10.96 -8.11 -12.26
N GLY A 17 11.98 -7.53 -11.61
CA GLY A 17 12.23 -6.09 -11.56
C GLY A 17 11.41 -5.35 -10.49
N GLU A 18 10.73 -6.07 -9.61
CA GLU A 18 9.86 -5.50 -8.58
C GLU A 18 10.62 -5.31 -7.27
N ILE A 19 10.26 -4.26 -6.53
CA ILE A 19 10.84 -4.05 -5.21
C ILE A 19 10.39 -5.16 -4.27
N SER A 20 11.35 -5.85 -3.69
CA SER A 20 11.12 -6.95 -2.75
C SER A 20 11.28 -6.54 -1.30
N HIS A 21 12.28 -5.70 -1.01
CA HIS A 21 12.61 -5.17 0.30
C HIS A 21 13.63 -4.04 0.14
N CYS A 22 13.99 -3.37 1.24
CA CYS A 22 15.15 -2.49 1.28
C CYS A 22 16.34 -3.16 1.97
N ARG A 23 17.53 -2.65 1.70
CA ARG A 23 18.78 -3.00 2.37
C ARG A 23 19.34 -1.75 3.03
N ILE A 24 19.67 -1.84 4.31
CA ILE A 24 20.26 -0.76 5.09
C ILE A 24 21.74 -1.08 5.28
N GLN A 25 22.62 -0.18 4.85
CA GLN A 25 24.06 -0.29 5.03
C GLN A 25 24.56 0.79 6.00
N ILE A 26 25.28 0.37 7.03
CA ILE A 26 25.88 1.24 8.07
C ILE A 26 27.32 0.78 8.30
N GLY A 27 28.29 1.51 7.75
CA GLY A 27 29.69 1.07 7.72
C GLY A 27 29.84 -0.28 6.99
N SER A 28 30.36 -1.29 7.69
CA SER A 28 30.48 -2.67 7.17
C SER A 28 29.23 -3.53 7.42
N ALA A 29 28.30 -3.09 8.26
CA ALA A 29 27.07 -3.82 8.53
C ALA A 29 26.07 -3.63 7.40
N THR A 30 25.44 -4.73 6.98
CA THR A 30 24.38 -4.74 5.98
C THR A 30 23.20 -5.51 6.55
N LEU A 31 22.03 -4.87 6.63
CA LEU A 31 20.83 -5.45 7.19
C LEU A 31 19.71 -5.45 6.15
N PRO A 32 18.92 -6.53 6.05
CA PRO A 32 17.66 -6.48 5.31
C PRO A 32 16.67 -5.61 6.08
N ALA A 33 15.79 -4.91 5.36
CA ALA A 33 14.62 -4.20 5.85
C ALA A 33 13.41 -4.69 5.05
N PRO A 34 12.83 -5.85 5.45
CA PRO A 34 11.64 -6.40 4.81
C PRO A 34 10.44 -5.49 5.07
N PHE A 35 9.56 -5.33 4.08
CA PHE A 35 8.38 -4.47 4.23
C PHE A 35 7.32 -5.04 5.16
N SER A 36 7.39 -6.34 5.48
CA SER A 36 6.56 -6.98 6.51
C SER A 36 6.93 -6.55 7.94
N GLU A 37 7.99 -5.76 8.11
CA GLU A 37 8.42 -5.23 9.40
C GLU A 37 8.06 -3.74 9.47
N GLY A 38 7.33 -3.36 10.52
CA GLY A 38 6.99 -1.96 10.79
C GLY A 38 8.19 -1.14 11.25
N PHE A 39 7.97 0.16 11.50
CA PHE A 39 9.06 1.06 11.88
C PHE A 39 9.73 0.70 13.22
N GLU A 40 8.96 0.46 14.29
CA GLU A 40 9.53 0.23 15.64
C GLU A 40 10.43 -1.02 15.68
N PRO A 41 10.00 -2.18 15.13
CA PRO A 41 10.86 -3.37 15.12
C PRO A 41 12.12 -3.19 14.27
N LEU A 42 12.01 -2.50 13.13
CA LEU A 42 13.14 -2.20 12.26
C LEU A 42 14.20 -1.35 12.98
N GLU A 43 13.78 -0.24 13.61
CA GLU A 43 14.66 0.65 14.36
C GLU A 43 15.31 -0.08 15.55
N ALA A 44 14.53 -0.83 16.32
CA ALA A 44 15.03 -1.61 17.45
C ALA A 44 16.09 -2.62 17.01
N ARG A 45 15.88 -3.29 15.87
CA ARG A 45 16.84 -4.25 15.31
C ARG A 45 18.11 -3.59 14.81
N VAL A 46 18.00 -2.46 14.08
CA VAL A 46 19.17 -1.72 13.59
C VAL A 46 20.00 -1.18 14.75
N LYS A 47 19.37 -0.57 15.76
CA LYS A 47 20.03 -0.07 16.97
C LYS A 47 20.72 -1.19 17.73
N LYS A 48 20.09 -2.35 17.88
CA LYS A 48 20.68 -3.52 18.55
C LYS A 48 21.94 -4.03 17.84
N VAL A 49 21.97 -4.04 16.51
CA VAL A 49 23.07 -4.61 15.73
C VAL A 49 24.22 -3.62 15.52
N THR A 50 23.90 -2.35 15.31
CA THR A 50 24.88 -1.34 14.87
C THR A 50 25.16 -0.27 15.92
N GLY A 51 24.33 -0.17 16.96
CA GLY A 51 24.35 0.94 17.92
C GLY A 51 23.79 2.26 17.38
N ILE A 52 23.32 2.28 16.13
CA ILE A 52 22.84 3.49 15.44
C ILE A 52 21.31 3.52 15.41
N GLU A 53 20.75 4.66 15.79
CA GLU A 53 19.34 4.99 15.57
C GLU A 53 19.15 5.50 14.15
N LEU A 54 18.13 4.96 13.47
CA LEU A 54 17.73 5.48 12.16
C LEU A 54 17.13 6.88 12.33
N THR A 55 17.29 7.70 11.30
CA THR A 55 16.55 8.97 11.23
C THR A 55 15.18 8.74 10.62
N ALA A 56 14.24 9.65 10.87
CA ALA A 56 12.94 9.64 10.21
C ALA A 56 13.08 9.57 8.68
N ALA A 57 14.06 10.26 8.09
CA ALA A 57 14.30 10.21 6.64
C ALA A 57 14.72 8.81 6.14
N GLU A 58 15.49 8.06 6.94
CA GLU A 58 15.93 6.70 6.59
C GLU A 58 14.79 5.69 6.74
N VAL A 59 13.96 5.84 7.77
CA VAL A 59 12.73 5.04 7.94
C VAL A 59 11.78 5.34 6.78
N MET A 60 11.54 6.63 6.48
CA MET A 60 10.68 7.05 5.38
C MET A 60 11.17 6.56 4.02
N ALA A 61 12.47 6.35 3.81
CA ALA A 61 12.97 5.75 2.58
C ALA A 61 12.52 4.28 2.42
N VAL A 62 12.42 3.52 3.51
CA VAL A 62 11.87 2.16 3.50
C VAL A 62 10.36 2.20 3.28
N THR A 63 9.65 3.08 3.99
CA THR A 63 8.20 3.27 3.84
C THR A 63 7.83 3.68 2.42
N ALA A 64 8.57 4.60 1.81
CA ALA A 64 8.35 5.02 0.43
C ALA A 64 8.55 3.87 -0.59
N ALA A 65 9.49 2.96 -0.33
CA ALA A 65 9.68 1.79 -1.16
C ALA A 65 8.54 0.78 -1.02
N SER A 66 7.98 0.61 0.18
CA SER A 66 6.76 -0.19 0.41
C SER A 66 5.54 0.45 -0.29
N ARG A 67 5.43 1.79 -0.25
CA ARG A 67 4.38 2.54 -0.96
C ARG A 67 4.44 2.32 -2.46
N GLU A 68 5.63 2.39 -3.07
CA GLU A 68 5.79 2.12 -4.50
C GLU A 68 5.36 0.70 -4.88
N GLN A 69 5.62 -0.28 -4.01
CA GLN A 69 5.11 -1.64 -4.21
C GLN A 69 3.58 -1.67 -4.16
N MET A 70 2.95 -1.04 -3.16
CA MET A 70 1.50 -0.95 -3.04
C MET A 70 0.86 -0.27 -4.26
N GLU A 71 1.38 0.88 -4.70
CA GLU A 71 0.88 1.63 -5.86
C GLU A 71 1.00 0.83 -7.17
N ARG A 72 2.05 0.02 -7.30
CA ARG A 72 2.20 -0.90 -8.42
C ARG A 72 1.12 -1.99 -8.41
N GLU A 73 0.88 -2.63 -7.27
CA GLU A 73 -0.16 -3.66 -7.18
C GLU A 73 -1.55 -3.06 -7.41
N ALA A 74 -1.79 -1.85 -6.91
CA ALA A 74 -2.99 -1.09 -7.21
C ALA A 74 -3.15 -0.76 -8.71
N SER A 75 -2.06 -0.43 -9.41
CA SER A 75 -2.09 -0.22 -10.85
C SER A 75 -2.52 -1.49 -11.59
N ARG A 76 -2.03 -2.66 -11.18
CA ARG A 76 -2.44 -3.96 -11.73
C ARG A 76 -3.91 -4.26 -11.42
N LEU A 77 -4.37 -3.96 -10.21
CA LEU A 77 -5.79 -4.10 -9.85
C LEU A 77 -6.67 -3.20 -10.72
N LYS A 78 -6.24 -1.94 -10.93
CA LYS A 78 -6.92 -1.00 -11.83
C LYS A 78 -7.05 -1.57 -13.24
N GLU A 79 -5.97 -2.14 -13.80
CA GLU A 79 -6.00 -2.75 -15.14
C GLU A 79 -7.05 -3.87 -15.26
N VAL A 80 -7.25 -4.66 -14.19
CA VAL A 80 -8.26 -5.72 -14.17
C VAL A 80 -9.68 -5.16 -14.04
N LEU A 81 -9.88 -4.11 -13.25
CA LEU A 81 -11.22 -3.54 -13.01
C LEU A 81 -11.70 -2.59 -14.12
N LEU A 82 -10.79 -1.89 -14.79
CA LEU A 82 -11.10 -0.90 -15.83
C LEU A 82 -12.02 -1.40 -16.96
N PRO A 83 -11.87 -2.63 -17.50
CA PRO A 83 -12.75 -3.14 -18.56
C PRO A 83 -14.08 -3.69 -18.05
N LEU A 84 -14.29 -3.79 -16.72
CA LEU A 84 -15.50 -4.38 -16.14
C LEU A 84 -16.63 -3.34 -16.06
N PRO A 85 -17.91 -3.79 -16.03
CA PRO A 85 -19.05 -2.90 -15.88
C PRO A 85 -18.97 -2.05 -14.60
N SER A 86 -19.51 -0.83 -14.66
CA SER A 86 -19.70 0.00 -13.46
C SER A 86 -20.52 -0.76 -12.41
N GLY A 87 -20.13 -0.63 -11.14
CA GLY A 87 -20.70 -1.40 -10.05
C GLY A 87 -19.94 -2.70 -9.73
N THR A 88 -18.92 -3.08 -10.51
CA THR A 88 -18.01 -4.15 -10.11
C THR A 88 -17.01 -3.64 -9.07
N VAL A 89 -16.99 -4.30 -7.92
CA VAL A 89 -16.12 -3.99 -6.79
C VAL A 89 -15.24 -5.19 -6.47
N ALA A 90 -13.93 -4.99 -6.37
CA ALA A 90 -13.01 -5.98 -5.82
C ALA A 90 -13.17 -6.02 -4.30
N ASN A 91 -13.48 -7.21 -3.78
CA ASN A 91 -13.44 -7.49 -2.35
C ASN A 91 -12.05 -8.03 -1.99
N VAL A 92 -11.15 -7.15 -1.59
CA VAL A 92 -9.80 -7.50 -1.15
C VAL A 92 -9.87 -7.83 0.35
N GLU A 93 -9.01 -8.73 0.82
CA GLU A 93 -8.97 -9.13 2.23
C GLU A 93 -8.85 -7.91 3.18
N ASP A 94 -9.22 -8.13 4.45
CA ASP A 94 -9.23 -7.12 5.52
C ASP A 94 -10.27 -6.00 5.37
N GLY A 95 -11.36 -6.27 4.64
CA GLY A 95 -12.46 -5.31 4.49
C GLY A 95 -12.12 -4.12 3.58
N LEU A 96 -11.10 -4.28 2.74
CA LEU A 96 -10.73 -3.28 1.73
C LEU A 96 -11.47 -3.55 0.43
N PHE A 97 -12.27 -2.58 0.01
CA PHE A 97 -13.04 -2.65 -1.22
C PHE A 97 -12.51 -1.66 -2.24
N PHE A 98 -12.34 -2.10 -3.48
CA PHE A 98 -11.80 -1.27 -4.56
C PHE A 98 -12.69 -1.28 -5.79
N TRP A 99 -12.90 -0.11 -6.38
CA TRP A 99 -13.65 0.01 -7.63
C TRP A 99 -13.15 1.15 -8.50
N ILE A 100 -13.62 1.18 -9.74
CA ILE A 100 -13.37 2.28 -10.67
C ILE A 100 -14.48 3.29 -10.54
N ASN A 101 -14.14 4.53 -10.18
CA ASN A 101 -15.09 5.63 -10.09
C ASN A 101 -15.49 6.15 -11.49
N SER A 102 -16.44 7.08 -11.56
CA SER A 102 -16.91 7.66 -12.84
C SER A 102 -15.82 8.37 -13.65
N ARG A 103 -14.69 8.72 -13.03
CA ARG A 103 -13.52 9.35 -13.67
C ARG A 103 -12.49 8.34 -14.18
N GLY A 104 -12.70 7.03 -13.99
CA GLY A 104 -11.73 6.01 -14.38
C GLY A 104 -10.56 5.87 -13.40
N GLU A 105 -10.74 6.29 -12.15
CA GLU A 105 -9.74 6.21 -11.09
C GLU A 105 -10.04 5.03 -10.16
N LEU A 106 -8.99 4.38 -9.66
CA LEU A 106 -9.11 3.35 -8.65
C LEU A 106 -9.30 4.02 -7.29
N VAL A 107 -10.45 3.78 -6.68
CA VAL A 107 -10.79 4.25 -5.34
C VAL A 107 -10.93 3.09 -4.38
N TRP A 108 -10.86 3.37 -3.09
CA TRP A 108 -10.97 2.40 -2.02
C TRP A 108 -11.86 2.88 -0.87
N ALA A 109 -12.46 1.94 -0.15
CA ALA A 109 -13.14 2.18 1.13
C ALA A 109 -13.02 0.95 2.05
N ASP A 110 -13.21 1.17 3.35
CA ASP A 110 -13.18 0.17 4.43
C ASP A 110 -14.58 -0.29 4.89
N CYS A 111 -15.61 0.00 4.08
CA CYS A 111 -17.02 -0.32 4.35
C CYS A 111 -17.60 -1.26 3.29
N ILE A 112 -18.69 -1.97 3.59
CA ILE A 112 -19.23 -3.01 2.69
C ILE A 112 -20.08 -2.35 1.58
N PRO A 113 -19.64 -2.42 0.31
CA PRO A 113 -20.35 -1.79 -0.80
C PRO A 113 -21.76 -2.37 -0.98
N GLY A 114 -22.74 -1.49 -1.20
CA GLY A 114 -24.13 -1.87 -1.47
C GLY A 114 -24.95 -2.30 -0.24
N GLN A 115 -24.34 -2.39 0.95
CA GLN A 115 -25.06 -2.53 2.21
C GLN A 115 -25.15 -1.20 2.96
N ASP A 116 -24.08 -0.42 2.92
CA ASP A 116 -24.02 0.88 3.56
C ASP A 116 -24.72 1.98 2.73
N ASP A 117 -25.23 3.00 3.43
CA ASP A 117 -25.76 4.21 2.79
C ASP A 117 -24.64 4.87 1.97
N PRO A 118 -24.83 5.10 0.64
CA PRO A 118 -23.82 5.73 -0.19
C PRO A 118 -23.27 7.05 0.36
N SER A 119 -24.07 7.82 1.09
CA SER A 119 -23.66 9.11 1.69
C SER A 119 -22.70 8.96 2.87
N GLN A 120 -22.56 7.74 3.41
CA GLN A 120 -21.64 7.42 4.50
C GLN A 120 -20.36 6.76 4.01
N VAL A 121 -20.26 6.50 2.70
CA VAL A 121 -19.07 5.91 2.08
C VAL A 121 -18.20 7.03 1.52
N TYR A 122 -16.99 7.14 2.05
CA TYR A 122 -16.03 8.17 1.66
C TYR A 122 -14.86 7.54 0.91
N PRO A 123 -15.03 7.24 -0.38
CA PRO A 123 -13.96 6.62 -1.15
C PRO A 123 -12.75 7.54 -1.26
N GLY A 124 -11.57 7.01 -0.95
CA GLY A 124 -10.30 7.67 -1.19
C GLY A 124 -9.66 7.19 -2.49
N LEU A 125 -8.85 8.01 -3.15
CA LEU A 125 -7.92 7.48 -4.15
C LEU A 125 -6.94 6.54 -3.47
N ILE A 126 -6.56 5.44 -4.12
CA ILE A 126 -5.52 4.55 -3.58
C ILE A 126 -4.21 5.30 -3.29
N THR A 127 -3.86 6.26 -4.14
CA THR A 127 -2.67 7.11 -3.97
C THR A 127 -2.76 8.04 -2.77
N CYS A 128 -3.96 8.22 -2.21
CA CYS A 128 -4.24 9.03 -1.03
C CYS A 128 -4.38 8.20 0.26
N ILE A 129 -4.06 6.90 0.23
CA ILE A 129 -3.87 6.14 1.47
C ILE A 129 -2.83 6.88 2.32
N GLY A 130 -3.25 7.28 3.53
CA GLY A 130 -2.59 8.25 4.38
C GLY A 130 -1.20 7.85 4.87
N GLU A 131 -0.69 8.57 5.88
CA GLU A 131 0.54 8.23 6.58
C GLU A 131 0.34 6.97 7.45
N ILE A 132 0.34 5.82 6.78
CA ILE A 132 0.30 4.50 7.37
C ILE A 132 1.70 3.88 7.40
N ASP A 133 1.93 2.93 8.29
CA ASP A 133 3.25 2.33 8.46
C ASP A 133 3.65 1.45 7.26
N THR A 134 4.95 1.19 7.14
CA THR A 134 5.58 0.33 6.12
C THR A 134 4.88 -1.03 6.00
N HIS A 135 4.51 -1.63 7.13
CA HIS A 135 3.88 -2.94 7.19
C HIS A 135 2.41 -2.91 6.73
N GLU A 136 1.69 -1.81 6.94
CA GLU A 136 0.31 -1.65 6.50
C GLU A 136 0.26 -1.47 4.98
N LEU A 137 1.17 -0.66 4.42
CA LEU A 137 1.35 -0.55 2.96
C LEU A 137 1.67 -1.92 2.35
N TYR A 138 2.55 -2.67 3.01
CA TYR A 138 2.89 -4.02 2.57
C TYR A 138 1.70 -4.97 2.65
N ALA A 139 0.93 -4.95 3.73
CA ALA A 139 -0.27 -5.76 3.89
C ALA A 139 -1.27 -5.51 2.75
N ILE A 140 -1.58 -4.24 2.45
CA ILE A 140 -2.43 -3.87 1.31
C ILE A 140 -1.88 -4.44 0.00
N SER A 141 -0.57 -4.31 -0.25
CA SER A 141 0.06 -4.86 -1.45
C SER A 141 -0.09 -6.39 -1.55
N GLN A 142 0.02 -7.11 -0.43
CA GLN A 142 -0.15 -8.56 -0.38
C GLN A 142 -1.61 -8.95 -0.60
N SER A 143 -2.56 -8.27 0.03
CA SER A 143 -3.99 -8.53 -0.13
C SER A 143 -4.42 -8.32 -1.59
N ILE A 144 -3.91 -7.27 -2.26
CA ILE A 144 -4.13 -7.07 -3.70
C ILE A 144 -3.51 -8.22 -4.52
N ARG A 145 -2.29 -8.66 -4.22
CA ARG A 145 -1.66 -9.79 -4.94
C ARG A 145 -2.44 -11.09 -4.79
N MET A 146 -2.91 -11.39 -3.58
CA MET A 146 -3.75 -12.56 -3.31
C MET A 146 -5.05 -12.49 -4.09
N TRP A 147 -5.69 -11.32 -4.10
CA TRP A 147 -6.88 -11.10 -4.91
C TRP A 147 -6.60 -11.25 -6.42
N LEU A 148 -5.50 -10.72 -6.93
CA LEU A 148 -5.11 -10.87 -8.35
C LEU A 148 -4.89 -12.34 -8.75
N ALA A 149 -4.48 -13.18 -7.81
CA ALA A 149 -4.33 -14.62 -8.05
C ALA A 149 -5.68 -15.35 -8.14
N ILE A 150 -6.65 -14.93 -7.32
CA ILE A 150 -8.01 -15.51 -7.27
C ILE A 150 -9.05 -14.39 -7.12
N PRO A 151 -9.44 -13.71 -8.21
CA PRO A 151 -10.31 -12.54 -8.13
C PRO A 151 -11.69 -12.86 -7.56
N ALA A 152 -12.12 -12.08 -6.56
CA ALA A 152 -13.44 -12.14 -5.96
C ALA A 152 -14.17 -10.80 -6.12
N PHE A 153 -15.31 -10.82 -6.82
CA PHE A 153 -16.08 -9.63 -7.15
C PHE A 153 -17.37 -9.53 -6.36
N ILE A 154 -17.71 -8.31 -5.95
CA ILE A 154 -19.03 -7.91 -5.51
C ILE A 154 -19.63 -7.03 -6.62
N HIS A 155 -20.92 -7.17 -6.85
CA HIS A 155 -21.65 -6.31 -7.78
C HIS A 155 -22.63 -5.45 -6.99
N VAL A 156 -22.51 -4.14 -7.14
CA VAL A 156 -23.44 -3.16 -6.59
C VAL A 156 -24.14 -2.42 -7.72
N ASP A 157 -25.21 -1.71 -7.38
CA ASP A 157 -25.90 -0.84 -8.34
C ASP A 157 -24.93 0.26 -8.82
N ALA A 158 -24.88 0.51 -10.13
CA ALA A 158 -24.09 1.60 -10.69
C ALA A 158 -24.53 2.97 -10.12
N ASP A 159 -25.82 3.13 -9.81
CA ASP A 159 -26.35 4.34 -9.17
C ASP A 159 -25.83 4.48 -7.73
N TRP A 160 -25.58 3.37 -7.03
CA TRP A 160 -24.95 3.41 -5.71
C TRP A 160 -23.54 3.99 -5.82
N VAL A 161 -22.74 3.54 -6.79
CA VAL A 161 -21.38 4.04 -7.03
C VAL A 161 -21.41 5.55 -7.30
N LEU A 162 -22.27 6.00 -8.22
CA LEU A 162 -22.38 7.44 -8.55
C LEU A 162 -22.77 8.29 -7.33
N ARG A 163 -23.59 7.76 -6.43
CA ARG A 163 -24.00 8.48 -5.22
C ARG A 163 -22.89 8.61 -4.19
N THR A 164 -21.97 7.64 -4.08
CA THR A 164 -20.78 7.77 -3.21
C THR A 164 -19.82 8.87 -3.68
N GLU A 165 -19.90 9.27 -4.95
CA GLU A 165 -19.05 10.31 -5.54
C GLU A 165 -19.69 11.71 -5.52
N SER A 166 -21.01 11.78 -5.34
CA SER A 166 -21.78 13.03 -5.54
C SER A 166 -21.60 14.03 -4.41
N ASP A 167 -21.32 13.56 -3.19
CA ASP A 167 -21.11 14.40 -2.00
C ASP A 167 -19.64 14.85 -1.83
N GLN A 168 -18.74 14.48 -2.77
CA GLN A 168 -17.32 14.87 -2.76
C GLN A 168 -17.01 16.08 -3.68
N ARG A 169 -18.02 16.80 -4.18
CA ARG A 169 -17.88 18.00 -5.01
C ARG A 169 -18.00 19.31 -4.21
#